data_AF-A0A966PN23-F1
#
_entry.id   AF-A0A966PN23-F1
#
_cell.length_a   1.000
_cell.length_b   1.000
_cell.length_c   1.000
_cell.angle_alpha   90.00
_cell.angle_beta   90.00
_cell.angle_gamma   90.00
#
_symmetry.space_group_name_H-M   'P 1'
#
loop_
_entity.id
_entity.type
_entity.pdbx_description
1 polymer ?
#
loop_
_entity_poly.entity_id
_entity_poly.type
_entity_poly.pdbx_seq_one_letter_code
_entity_poly.pdbx_strand_id
1 'polypeptide(L)'
;MSNPFLDQSAFMLACDQTVGQYNPAQYGLYVKLIQEESQELMAAIDAADKVEQLDALIDILVVTVGAIHSLGADAQGAWNEVFKTNLAKIDKNTGKVTKRSDGKVLKPEGWKPPNLEPYVK
;
A
#
# COMPACT_ATOMS: atom_id res chain seq x y z
N MET A 1 11.76 -3.50 14.63
CA MET A 1 10.43 -3.51 13.98
C MET A 1 10.67 -3.84 12.53
N SER A 2 9.97 -4.85 12.01
CA SER A 2 10.01 -5.25 10.61
C SER A 2 9.51 -4.09 9.72
N ASN A 3 10.09 -3.95 8.54
CA ASN A 3 9.69 -2.97 7.55
C ASN A 3 9.17 -3.75 6.36
N PRO A 4 7.85 -3.71 6.06
CA PRO A 4 7.27 -4.54 5.00
C PRO A 4 7.95 -4.32 3.64
N PHE A 5 8.45 -3.11 3.37
CA PHE A 5 9.19 -2.81 2.15
C PHE A 5 10.55 -3.54 2.09
N LEU A 6 11.26 -3.66 3.22
CA LEU A 6 12.54 -4.37 3.29
C LEU A 6 12.32 -5.88 3.29
N ASP A 7 11.35 -6.37 4.06
CA ASP A 7 11.06 -7.80 4.15
C ASP A 7 10.65 -8.35 2.78
N GLN A 8 9.76 -7.64 2.07
CA GLN A 8 9.38 -8.05 0.72
C GLN A 8 10.53 -7.96 -0.27
N SER A 9 11.40 -6.94 -0.17
CA SER A 9 12.57 -6.86 -1.06
C SER A 9 13.52 -8.05 -0.87
N ALA A 10 13.72 -8.51 0.38
CA ALA A 10 14.54 -9.67 0.68
C ALA A 10 13.93 -10.95 0.11
N PHE A 11 12.61 -11.13 0.25
CA PHE A 11 11.92 -12.28 -0.31
C PHE A 11 11.95 -12.29 -1.85
N MET A 12 11.70 -11.15 -2.48
CA MET A 12 11.81 -11.00 -3.93
C MET A 12 13.20 -11.39 -4.45
N LEU A 13 14.26 -10.90 -3.80
CA LEU A 13 15.63 -11.26 -4.16
C LEU A 13 15.90 -12.76 -3.99
N ALA A 14 15.32 -13.40 -2.97
CA ALA A 14 15.40 -14.85 -2.80
C ALA A 14 14.61 -15.63 -3.87
N CYS A 15 13.63 -14.99 -4.53
CA CYS A 15 12.90 -15.51 -5.67
C CYS A 15 13.52 -15.14 -7.04
N ASP A 16 14.78 -14.70 -7.07
CA ASP A 16 15.48 -14.24 -8.28
C ASP A 16 14.78 -13.06 -9.00
N GLN A 17 13.96 -12.30 -8.26
CA GLN A 17 13.27 -11.12 -8.78
C GLN A 17 14.10 -9.85 -8.62
N THR A 18 13.80 -8.86 -9.45
CA THR A 18 14.49 -7.56 -9.42
C THR A 18 13.79 -6.60 -8.45
N VAL A 19 14.56 -5.77 -7.75
CA VAL A 19 14.05 -4.68 -6.89
C VAL A 19 14.72 -3.36 -7.25
N GLY A 20 14.02 -2.24 -7.07
CA GLY A 20 14.59 -0.89 -7.25
C GLY A 20 14.81 -0.44 -8.70
N GLN A 21 14.35 -1.22 -9.68
CA GLN A 21 14.33 -0.90 -11.10
C GLN A 21 12.99 -1.31 -11.72
N TYR A 22 12.58 -0.61 -12.79
CA TYR A 22 11.36 -0.96 -13.49
C TYR A 22 11.51 -2.30 -14.23
N ASN A 23 10.66 -3.25 -13.89
CA ASN A 23 10.55 -4.55 -14.56
C ASN A 23 9.09 -4.77 -15.00
N PRO A 24 8.75 -4.55 -16.28
CA PRO A 24 7.36 -4.59 -16.74
C PRO A 24 6.71 -5.97 -16.63
N ALA A 25 7.49 -7.05 -16.83
CA ALA A 25 6.96 -8.41 -16.72
C ALA A 25 6.62 -8.75 -15.26
N GLN A 26 7.52 -8.43 -14.34
CA GLN A 26 7.32 -8.64 -12.91
C GLN A 26 6.21 -7.73 -12.35
N TYR A 27 6.15 -6.47 -12.79
CA TYR A 27 5.07 -5.55 -12.45
C TYR A 27 3.71 -6.09 -12.93
N GLY A 28 3.64 -6.60 -14.16
CA GLY A 28 2.44 -7.23 -14.70
C GLY A 28 2.03 -8.49 -13.94
N LEU A 29 2.98 -9.28 -13.43
CA LEU A 29 2.70 -10.40 -12.53
C LEU A 29 2.05 -9.90 -11.24
N TYR A 30 2.68 -8.96 -10.53
CA TYR A 30 2.14 -8.47 -9.25
C TYR A 30 0.78 -7.79 -9.37
N VAL A 31 0.50 -7.11 -10.49
CA VAL A 31 -0.85 -6.55 -10.74
C VAL A 31 -1.91 -7.65 -10.85
N LYS A 32 -1.58 -8.81 -11.45
CA LYS A 32 -2.48 -9.97 -11.48
C LYS A 32 -2.66 -10.56 -10.09
N LEU A 33 -1.57 -10.72 -9.32
CA LEU A 33 -1.63 -11.22 -7.95
C LEU A 33 -2.51 -10.30 -7.08
N ILE A 34 -2.40 -8.97 -7.18
CA ILE A 34 -3.30 -8.04 -6.47
C ILE A 34 -4.78 -8.32 -6.77
N GLN A 35 -5.10 -8.64 -8.03
CA GLN A 35 -6.48 -8.99 -8.41
C GLN A 35 -6.90 -10.34 -7.82
N GLU A 36 -6.00 -11.33 -7.78
CA GLU A 36 -6.23 -12.64 -7.17
C GLU A 36 -6.47 -12.51 -5.66
N GLU A 37 -5.57 -11.87 -4.91
CA GLU A 37 -5.72 -11.68 -3.45
C GLU A 37 -6.98 -10.88 -3.08
N SER A 38 -7.37 -9.91 -3.93
CA SER A 38 -8.62 -9.18 -3.73
C SER A 38 -9.86 -10.07 -3.90
N GLN A 39 -9.81 -11.10 -4.74
CA GLN A 39 -10.91 -12.06 -4.90
C GLN A 39 -10.96 -13.02 -3.71
N GLU A 40 -9.81 -13.45 -3.20
CA GLU A 40 -9.70 -14.29 -2.00
C GLU A 40 -10.27 -13.57 -0.77
N LEU A 41 -9.96 -12.28 -0.59
CA LEU A 41 -10.57 -11.46 0.46
C LEU A 41 -12.10 -11.45 0.37
N MET A 42 -12.66 -11.29 -0.83
CA MET A 42 -14.12 -11.30 -1.02
C MET A 42 -14.72 -12.67 -0.68
N ALA A 43 -14.09 -13.76 -1.11
CA ALA A 43 -14.51 -15.11 -0.78
C ALA A 43 -14.47 -15.38 0.73
N ALA A 44 -13.43 -14.93 1.42
CA ALA A 44 -13.28 -15.06 2.87
C ALA A 44 -14.31 -14.22 3.65
N ILE A 45 -14.70 -13.05 3.13
CA ILE A 45 -15.81 -12.25 3.67
C ILE A 45 -17.13 -12.99 3.52
N ASP A 46 -17.42 -13.53 2.34
CA ASP A 46 -18.66 -14.28 2.08
C ASP A 46 -18.75 -15.55 2.94
N ALA A 47 -17.61 -16.18 3.23
CA ALA A 47 -17.51 -17.32 4.14
C ALA A 47 -17.54 -16.93 5.64
N ALA A 48 -17.50 -15.64 5.98
CA ALA A 48 -17.34 -15.12 7.33
C ALA A 48 -16.09 -15.67 8.07
N ASP A 49 -15.05 -16.05 7.33
CA ASP A 49 -13.81 -16.59 7.86
C ASP A 49 -12.82 -15.46 8.18
N LYS A 50 -12.64 -15.17 9.46
CA LYS A 50 -11.76 -14.07 9.91
C LYS A 50 -10.27 -14.39 9.76
N VAL A 51 -9.89 -15.66 9.75
CA VAL A 51 -8.49 -16.05 9.60
C VAL A 51 -8.08 -15.83 8.15
N GLU A 52 -8.88 -16.34 7.21
CA GLU A 52 -8.65 -16.15 5.77
C GLU A 52 -8.80 -14.68 5.35
N GLN A 53 -9.69 -13.91 5.99
CA GLN A 53 -9.75 -12.47 5.78
C GLN A 53 -8.46 -11.76 6.19
N LEU A 54 -7.85 -12.15 7.32
CA LEU A 54 -6.59 -11.58 7.76
C LEU A 54 -5.44 -11.98 6.84
N ASP A 55 -5.42 -13.23 6.40
CA ASP A 55 -4.42 -13.77 5.47
C ASP A 55 -4.43 -12.98 4.16
N ALA A 56 -5.58 -12.92 3.48
CA ALA A 56 -5.75 -12.17 2.24
C ALA A 56 -5.43 -10.67 2.39
N LEU A 57 -5.72 -10.05 3.54
CA LEU A 57 -5.33 -8.65 3.79
C LEU A 57 -3.82 -8.46 3.89
N ILE A 58 -3.10 -9.40 4.49
CA ILE A 58 -1.65 -9.38 4.55
C ILE A 58 -1.06 -9.69 3.17
N ASP A 59 -1.62 -10.63 2.42
CA ASP A 59 -1.14 -10.95 1.08
C ASP A 59 -1.34 -9.79 0.11
N ILE A 60 -2.48 -9.08 0.17
CA ILE A 60 -2.67 -7.82 -0.56
C ILE A 60 -1.53 -6.84 -0.27
N LEU A 61 -1.08 -6.70 0.99
CA LEU A 61 0.05 -5.85 1.34
C LEU A 61 1.35 -6.36 0.70
N VAL A 62 1.62 -7.66 0.79
CA VAL A 62 2.81 -8.32 0.22
C VAL A 62 2.88 -8.11 -1.30
N VAL A 63 1.82 -8.43 -2.03
CA VAL A 63 1.79 -8.32 -3.50
C VAL A 63 1.76 -6.86 -3.96
N THR A 64 1.15 -5.96 -3.18
CA THR A 64 1.20 -4.51 -3.46
C THR A 64 2.61 -3.96 -3.30
N VAL A 65 3.32 -4.34 -2.23
CA VAL A 65 4.73 -3.95 -2.04
C VAL A 65 5.61 -4.52 -3.15
N GLY A 66 5.36 -5.77 -3.56
CA GLY A 66 6.03 -6.38 -4.71
C GLY A 66 5.81 -5.60 -6.01
N ALA A 67 4.58 -5.11 -6.26
CA ALA A 67 4.29 -4.24 -7.39
C ALA A 67 5.09 -2.92 -7.33
N ILE A 68 5.18 -2.28 -6.15
CA ILE A 68 5.94 -1.03 -5.98
C ILE A 68 7.43 -1.23 -6.27
N HIS A 69 8.03 -2.32 -5.77
CA HIS A 69 9.43 -2.65 -6.08
C HIS A 69 9.66 -2.93 -7.56
N SER A 70 8.70 -3.62 -8.19
CA SER A 70 8.74 -3.93 -9.64
C SER A 70 8.52 -2.70 -10.51
N LEU A 71 7.83 -1.68 -9.99
CA LEU A 71 7.72 -0.36 -10.61
C LEU A 71 9.06 0.40 -10.58
N GLY A 72 10.02 -0.04 -9.75
CA GLY A 72 11.29 0.65 -9.53
C GLY A 72 11.17 1.89 -8.64
N ALA A 73 10.04 2.04 -7.94
CA ALA A 73 9.75 3.20 -7.11
C ALA A 73 10.39 3.10 -5.70
N ASP A 74 10.61 4.26 -5.07
CA ASP A 74 10.98 4.33 -3.65
C ASP A 74 9.74 4.12 -2.78
N ALA A 75 9.48 2.87 -2.40
CA ALA A 75 8.32 2.47 -1.60
C ALA A 75 8.26 3.19 -0.24
N GLN A 76 9.39 3.25 0.46
CA GLN A 76 9.44 3.84 1.79
C GLN A 76 9.27 5.37 1.74
N GLY A 77 9.90 6.03 0.76
CA GLY A 77 9.74 7.46 0.53
C GLY A 77 8.31 7.84 0.17
N ALA A 78 7.70 7.10 -0.77
CA ALA A 78 6.30 7.30 -1.15
C ALA A 78 5.33 7.09 0.02
N TRP A 79 5.53 6.04 0.81
CA TRP A 79 4.75 5.79 2.03
C TRP A 79 4.84 6.97 3.00
N ASN A 80 6.05 7.45 3.28
CA ASN A 80 6.28 8.54 4.21
C ASN A 80 5.59 9.83 3.76
N GLU A 81 5.64 10.17 2.47
CA GLU A 81 4.96 11.35 1.93
C GLU A 81 3.43 11.23 1.99
N VAL A 82 2.88 10.07 1.61
CA VAL A 82 1.43 9.81 1.72
C VAL A 82 0.97 9.92 3.16
N PHE A 83 1.68 9.29 4.10
CA PHE A 83 1.30 9.31 5.51
C PHE A 83 1.48 10.69 6.14
N LYS A 84 2.52 11.44 5.77
CA LYS A 84 2.68 12.84 6.18
C LYS A 84 1.45 13.67 5.80
N THR A 85 0.97 13.57 4.55
CA THR A 85 -0.23 14.31 4.13
C THR A 85 -1.51 13.76 4.75
N ASN A 86 -1.61 12.46 5.03
CA ASN A 86 -2.74 11.88 5.75
C ASN A 86 -2.81 12.35 7.20
N LEU A 87 -1.70 12.36 7.92
CA LEU A 87 -1.62 12.85 9.30
C LEU A 87 -1.86 14.37 9.38
N ALA A 88 -1.50 15.13 8.34
CA ALA A 88 -1.85 16.55 8.25
C ALA A 88 -3.37 16.83 8.17
N LYS A 89 -4.22 15.81 7.99
CA LYS A 89 -5.67 15.94 8.08
C LYS A 89 -6.19 15.94 9.52
N ILE A 90 -5.35 15.59 10.50
CA ILE A 90 -5.70 15.60 11.92
C ILE A 90 -5.70 17.05 12.39
N ASP A 91 -6.85 17.47 12.91
CA ASP A 91 -6.99 18.76 13.58
C ASP A 91 -6.17 18.73 14.89
N LYS A 92 -5.27 19.70 15.04
CA LYS A 92 -4.32 19.75 16.16
C LYS A 92 -4.96 20.07 17.51
N ASN A 93 -6.15 20.67 17.52
CA ASN A 93 -6.86 21.04 18.73
C ASN A 93 -7.69 19.88 19.27
N THR A 94 -8.25 19.06 18.37
CA THR A 94 -9.17 17.98 18.72
C THR A 94 -8.53 16.59 18.66
N GLY A 95 -7.39 16.44 17.96
CA GLY A 95 -6.76 15.15 17.68
C GLY A 95 -7.58 14.27 16.73
N LYS A 96 -8.59 14.82 16.04
CA LYS A 96 -9.51 14.09 15.16
C LYS A 96 -9.46 14.61 13.74
N VAL A 97 -9.93 13.80 12.79
CA VAL A 97 -10.16 14.23 11.41
C VAL A 97 -11.63 14.62 11.21
N THR A 98 -11.90 15.56 10.31
CA THR A 98 -13.27 15.86 9.87
C THR A 98 -13.72 14.80 8.85
N LYS A 99 -14.95 14.29 9.01
CA LYS A 99 -15.52 13.26 8.12
C LYS A 99 -16.87 13.72 7.57
N ARG A 100 -17.20 13.31 6.35
CA ARG A 100 -18.55 13.37 5.79
C ARG A 100 -19.45 12.30 6.43
N SER A 101 -20.77 12.40 6.25
CA SER A 101 -21.77 11.45 6.74
C SER A 101 -21.54 9.99 6.32
N ASP A 102 -20.88 9.73 5.19
CA ASP A 102 -20.52 8.39 4.72
C ASP A 102 -19.18 7.88 5.29
N GLY A 103 -18.58 8.61 6.24
CA GLY A 103 -17.31 8.25 6.87
C GLY A 103 -16.06 8.70 6.10
N LYS A 104 -16.20 9.29 4.90
CA LYS A 104 -15.04 9.77 4.12
C LYS A 104 -14.32 10.90 4.87
N VAL A 105 -13.01 10.74 5.05
CA VAL A 105 -12.15 11.79 5.64
C VAL A 105 -12.04 12.98 4.69
N LEU A 106 -12.33 14.17 5.19
CA LEU A 106 -12.25 15.43 4.47
C LEU A 106 -10.84 16.03 4.57
N LYS A 107 -10.50 16.87 3.59
CA LYS A 107 -9.24 17.61 3.55
C LYS A 107 -9.46 18.96 4.25
N PRO A 108 -8.63 19.35 5.23
CA PRO A 108 -8.75 20.67 5.85
C PRO A 108 -8.32 21.79 4.89
N GLU A 109 -8.65 23.03 5.24
CA GLU A 109 -8.22 24.20 4.50
C GLU A 109 -6.68 24.26 4.41
N GLY A 110 -6.15 24.62 3.24
CA GLY A 110 -4.71 24.69 2.99
C GLY A 110 -3.99 23.33 2.86
N TRP A 111 -4.71 22.21 2.97
CA TRP A 111 -4.13 20.88 2.76
C TRP A 111 -3.62 20.70 1.33
N LYS A 112 -2.45 20.06 1.19
CA LYS A 112 -1.84 19.71 -0.11
C LYS A 112 -1.80 18.19 -0.30
N PRO A 113 -2.06 17.70 -1.53
CA PRO A 113 -1.89 16.29 -1.84
C PRO A 113 -0.43 15.86 -1.76
N PRO A 114 -0.17 14.55 -1.53
CA PRO A 114 1.20 14.03 -1.52
C PRO A 114 1.84 14.25 -2.89
N ASN A 115 3.09 14.71 -2.92
CA ASN A 115 3.85 14.79 -4.15
C ASN A 115 4.64 13.50 -4.35
N LEU A 116 4.17 12.64 -5.27
CA LEU A 116 4.80 11.35 -5.52
C LEU A 116 5.85 11.35 -6.63
N GLU A 117 5.97 12.42 -7.41
CA GLU A 117 6.91 12.54 -8.53
C GLU A 117 8.36 12.19 -8.14
N PRO A 118 8.91 12.63 -6.99
CA PRO A 118 10.29 12.31 -6.63
C PRO A 118 10.57 10.83 -6.32
N TYR A 119 9.53 10.01 -6.12
CA TYR A 119 9.66 8.60 -5.71
C TYR A 119 9.45 7.62 -6.86
N VAL A 120 9.17 8.14 -8.06
CA VAL A 120 9.08 7.36 -9.31
C VAL A 120 10.30 7.73 -10.13
N LYS A 121 11.09 6.73 -10.57
CA LYS A 121 12.29 6.93 -11.39
C LYS A 121 11.98 6.89 -12.88
#